data_AF-A0A352LSZ2-F1
#
_entry.id   AF-A0A352LSZ2-F1
#
_cell.length_a   1.000
_cell.length_b   1.000
_cell.length_c   1.000
_cell.angle_alpha   90.00
_cell.angle_beta   90.00
_cell.angle_gamma   90.00
#
_symmetry.space_group_name_H-M   'P 1'
#
loop_
_entity.id
_entity.type
_entity.pdbx_description
1 polymer ?
#
loop_
_entity_poly.entity_id
_entity_poly.type
_entity_poly.pdbx_seq_one_letter_code
_entity_poly.pdbx_strand_id
1 'polypeptide(L)'
;ELNVEKKIGKANVKVPVEKFITECRKYAAEQIQIQIKAFKRLGVIGDWENFYSTMDFKYEADIVRALLGIIEAGYVIRGYKPVHWCIACGSALAEAEVEYKDKVSPAIDVKFRVVNSDKFKVENLSIPIWTTTPWTLPANEAVCLHPKLKYALVHCITLNEHFIFAEDLLEQVMQRYGETEYRIEKVYVGEELQGLMLKHPFLDDKTVPVILGEHVTFDVGTGAVHTAPAHGQEDYKIGLHYKLPINNPVGSNGKFLSSTKFFAGLNVFDANEQVITVLKEFGNLIHAKTLEHSYPHCWRHKTPLIFRATQQWFVSMDFAPKHKPTLRQMGQDAIEKVNWIPIQGKNSIKSMIEQRPDWCISRQRFWGIPMT
;
A
#
# COMPACT_ATOMS: atom_id res chain seq x y z
N GLU A 1 14.59 -4.58 19.83
CA GLU A 1 13.84 -5.72 19.24
C GLU A 1 14.61 -6.44 18.13
N LEU A 2 14.79 -5.90 16.92
CA LEU A 2 15.47 -6.61 15.80
C LEU A 2 16.83 -7.24 16.16
N ASN A 3 17.71 -6.48 16.81
CA ASN A 3 19.03 -7.01 17.21
C ASN A 3 18.92 -8.11 18.28
N VAL A 4 17.86 -8.09 19.09
CA VAL A 4 17.58 -9.13 20.07
C VAL A 4 16.98 -10.36 19.39
N GLU A 5 16.07 -10.17 18.42
CA GLU A 5 15.55 -11.27 17.59
C GLU A 5 16.67 -12.03 16.86
N LYS A 6 17.69 -11.33 16.35
CA LYS A 6 18.86 -11.93 15.73
C LYS A 6 19.69 -12.78 16.70
N LYS A 7 19.73 -12.41 17.99
CA LYS A 7 20.52 -13.08 19.03
C LYS A 7 19.80 -14.26 19.66
N ILE A 8 18.54 -14.08 20.05
CA ILE A 8 17.79 -15.07 20.86
C ILE A 8 16.56 -15.64 20.16
N GLY A 9 16.25 -15.17 18.95
CA GLY A 9 15.06 -15.57 18.19
C GLY A 9 13.83 -14.69 18.46
N LYS A 10 12.77 -14.94 17.67
CA LYS A 10 11.51 -14.19 17.76
C LYS A 10 10.73 -14.55 19.03
N ALA A 11 10.19 -13.50 19.67
CA ALA A 11 9.26 -13.62 20.78
C ALA A 11 8.04 -14.48 20.42
N ASN A 12 7.58 -15.28 21.38
CA ASN A 12 6.45 -16.20 21.23
C ASN A 12 6.64 -17.29 20.15
N VAL A 13 7.86 -17.47 19.64
CA VAL A 13 8.24 -18.55 18.71
C VAL A 13 9.37 -19.37 19.32
N LYS A 14 10.48 -18.73 19.65
CA LYS A 14 11.67 -19.39 20.25
C LYS A 14 11.83 -19.09 21.72
N VAL A 15 11.29 -17.97 22.20
CA VAL A 15 11.44 -17.50 23.58
C VAL A 15 10.13 -16.94 24.12
N PRO A 16 9.85 -17.11 25.43
CA PRO A 16 8.73 -16.46 26.11
C PRO A 16 8.79 -14.93 25.96
N VAL A 17 7.63 -14.29 25.86
CA VAL A 17 7.50 -12.84 25.64
C VAL A 17 8.18 -12.03 26.75
N GLU A 18 7.97 -12.38 28.01
CA GLU A 18 8.58 -11.71 29.17
C GLU A 18 10.11 -11.75 29.11
N LYS A 19 10.67 -12.93 28.84
CA LYS A 19 12.13 -13.10 28.69
C LYS A 19 12.66 -12.25 27.55
N PHE A 20 11.95 -12.19 26.43
CA PHE A 20 12.34 -11.37 25.29
C PHE A 20 12.31 -9.87 25.58
N ILE A 21 11.31 -9.40 26.32
CA ILE A 21 11.18 -8.02 26.78
C ILE A 21 12.36 -7.66 27.71
N THR A 22 12.69 -8.52 28.66
CA THR A 22 13.83 -8.34 29.57
C THR A 22 15.16 -8.22 28.81
N GLU A 23 15.38 -9.09 27.82
CA GLU A 23 16.57 -9.02 26.97
C GLU A 23 16.60 -7.75 26.09
N CYS A 24 15.43 -7.24 25.66
CA CYS A 24 15.34 -5.93 25.00
C CYS A 24 15.74 -4.78 25.92
N ARG A 25 15.29 -4.77 27.18
CA ARG A 25 15.68 -3.77 28.18
C ARG A 25 17.19 -3.80 28.44
N LYS A 26 17.74 -5.00 28.65
CA LYS A 26 19.18 -5.20 28.87
C LYS A 26 20.00 -4.70 27.69
N TYR A 27 19.65 -5.11 26.48
CA TYR A 27 20.35 -4.66 25.27
C TYR A 27 20.27 -3.14 25.09
N ALA A 28 19.10 -2.53 25.33
CA ALA A 28 18.94 -1.07 25.26
C ALA A 28 19.82 -0.35 26.29
N ALA A 29 19.85 -0.82 27.54
CA ALA A 29 20.69 -0.27 28.60
C ALA A 29 22.19 -0.31 28.25
N GLU A 30 22.66 -1.44 27.69
CA GLU A 30 24.04 -1.57 27.20
C GLU A 30 24.35 -0.55 26.09
N GLN A 31 23.45 -0.39 25.12
CA GLN A 31 23.64 0.58 24.02
C GLN A 31 23.65 2.03 24.51
N ILE A 32 22.78 2.38 25.48
CA ILE A 32 22.75 3.71 26.09
C ILE A 32 24.12 4.03 26.70
N GLN A 33 24.72 3.10 27.45
CA GLN A 33 26.03 3.32 28.08
C GLN A 33 27.15 3.51 27.05
N ILE A 34 27.12 2.78 25.95
CA ILE A 34 28.07 2.96 24.84
C ILE A 34 27.93 4.36 24.22
N GLN A 35 26.69 4.79 23.96
CA GLN A 35 26.40 6.10 23.37
C GLN A 35 26.78 7.26 24.31
N ILE A 36 26.49 7.16 25.61
CA ILE A 36 26.89 8.18 26.60
C ILE A 36 28.41 8.36 26.58
N LYS A 37 29.19 7.27 26.58
CA LYS A 37 30.66 7.34 26.50
C LYS A 37 31.12 8.02 25.21
N ALA A 38 30.49 7.72 24.08
CA ALA A 38 30.81 8.33 22.80
C ALA A 38 30.47 9.83 22.78
N PHE A 39 29.30 10.23 23.25
CA PHE A 39 28.91 11.65 23.32
C PHE A 39 29.80 12.46 24.26
N LYS A 40 30.15 11.92 25.44
CA LYS A 40 31.13 12.54 26.34
C LYS A 40 32.48 12.72 25.66
N ARG A 41 32.94 11.73 24.90
CA ARG A 41 34.20 11.79 24.14
C ARG A 41 34.17 12.86 23.04
N LEU A 42 33.01 13.10 22.42
CA LEU A 42 32.82 14.17 21.44
C LEU A 42 32.74 15.57 22.08
N GLY A 43 32.78 15.68 23.41
CA GLY A 43 32.67 16.95 24.12
C GLY A 43 31.24 17.48 24.24
N VAL A 44 30.22 16.63 24.03
CA VAL A 44 28.82 17.04 24.20
C VAL A 44 28.53 17.27 25.69
N ILE A 45 28.10 18.49 26.01
CA ILE A 45 27.70 18.88 27.36
C ILE A 45 26.22 18.53 27.55
N GLY A 46 25.90 17.77 28.59
CA GLY A 46 24.54 17.35 28.92
C GLY A 46 24.47 16.71 30.30
N ASP A 47 23.26 16.56 30.84
CA ASP A 47 23.03 15.82 32.08
C ASP A 47 23.03 14.31 31.78
N TRP A 48 24.20 13.69 31.96
CA TRP A 48 24.40 12.26 31.71
C TRP A 48 24.03 11.37 32.90
N GLU A 49 23.74 11.96 34.06
CA GLU A 49 23.37 11.23 35.28
C GLU A 49 21.84 11.10 35.37
N ASN A 50 21.11 12.16 34.97
CA ASN A 50 19.63 12.17 34.94
C ASN A 50 19.08 12.23 33.51
N PHE A 51 19.56 11.35 32.63
CA PHE A 51 18.99 11.23 31.28
C PHE A 51 17.59 10.59 31.35
N TYR A 52 16.71 10.92 30.39
CA TYR A 52 15.42 10.24 30.24
C TYR A 52 15.56 9.02 29.33
N SER A 53 14.82 7.95 29.64
CA SER A 53 14.68 6.80 28.76
C SER A 53 13.21 6.49 28.48
N THR A 54 12.92 6.12 27.23
CA THR A 54 11.56 5.72 26.83
C THR A 54 11.11 4.40 27.46
N MET A 55 12.04 3.62 28.03
CA MET A 55 11.74 2.42 28.81
C MET A 55 11.56 2.71 30.31
N ASP A 56 11.77 3.95 30.78
CA ASP A 56 11.53 4.28 32.19
C ASP A 56 10.04 4.23 32.49
N PHE A 57 9.63 3.57 33.57
CA PHE A 57 8.22 3.37 33.89
C PHE A 57 7.43 4.68 34.02
N LYS A 58 8.07 5.75 34.50
CA LYS A 58 7.46 7.08 34.54
C LYS A 58 7.17 7.61 33.13
N TYR A 59 8.12 7.45 32.22
CA TYR A 59 7.98 7.88 30.83
C TYR A 59 6.93 7.04 30.08
N GLU A 60 6.90 5.73 30.31
CA GLU A 60 5.86 4.83 29.78
C GLU A 60 4.47 5.28 30.25
N ALA A 61 4.32 5.62 31.54
CA ALA A 61 3.06 6.14 32.09
C ALA A 61 2.66 7.50 31.49
N ASP A 62 3.61 8.40 31.28
CA ASP A 62 3.35 9.71 30.67
C ASP A 62 2.91 9.58 29.20
N ILE A 63 3.45 8.61 28.46
CA ILE A 63 2.98 8.29 27.10
C ILE A 63 1.53 7.81 27.11
N VAL A 64 1.16 6.92 28.05
CA VAL A 64 -0.22 6.43 28.18
C VAL A 64 -1.17 7.59 28.50
N ARG A 65 -0.79 8.50 29.40
CA ARG A 65 -1.58 9.71 29.71
C ARG A 65 -1.72 10.63 28.50
N ALA A 66 -0.64 10.82 27.73
CA ALA A 66 -0.70 11.62 26.51
C ALA A 66 -1.64 10.99 25.47
N LEU A 67 -1.60 9.67 25.29
CA LEU A 67 -2.50 8.95 24.42
C LEU A 67 -3.96 9.10 24.87
N LEU A 68 -4.23 8.98 26.17
CA LEU A 68 -5.56 9.19 26.73
C LEU A 68 -6.11 10.59 26.38
N GLY A 69 -5.29 11.64 26.49
CA GLY A 69 -5.69 12.99 26.11
C GLY A 69 -6.09 13.12 24.62
N ILE A 70 -5.43 12.39 23.72
CA ILE A 70 -5.77 12.37 22.28
C ILE A 70 -7.07 11.60 22.04
N ILE A 71 -7.28 10.51 22.78
CA ILE A 71 -8.52 9.71 22.74
C ILE A 71 -9.70 10.54 23.24
N GLU A 72 -9.58 11.18 24.41
CA GLU A 72 -10.61 12.06 24.98
C GLU A 72 -10.91 13.25 24.08
N ALA A 73 -9.89 13.77 23.37
CA ALA A 73 -10.08 14.81 22.39
C ALA A 73 -10.83 14.34 21.13
N GLY A 74 -10.98 13.03 20.91
CA GLY A 74 -11.76 12.42 19.83
C GLY A 74 -11.00 12.21 18.52
N TYR A 75 -9.68 12.31 18.51
CA TYR A 75 -8.88 12.17 17.28
C TYR A 75 -8.46 10.73 16.96
N VAL A 76 -8.66 9.80 17.88
CA VAL A 76 -8.31 8.39 17.68
C VAL A 76 -9.49 7.64 17.06
N ILE A 77 -9.23 6.97 15.94
CA ILE A 77 -10.20 6.13 15.24
C ILE A 77 -9.69 4.70 15.11
N ARG A 78 -10.63 3.74 15.10
CA ARG A 78 -10.35 2.35 14.78
C ARG A 78 -10.86 2.06 13.37
N GLY A 79 -9.98 1.59 12.49
CA GLY A 79 -10.32 1.36 11.08
C GLY A 79 -9.72 0.08 10.53
N TYR A 80 -10.40 -0.52 9.55
CA TYR A 80 -9.83 -1.56 8.69
C TYR A 80 -9.37 -0.89 7.40
N LYS A 81 -8.08 -0.52 7.35
CA LYS A 81 -7.48 0.22 6.23
C LYS A 81 -6.24 -0.52 5.72
N PRO A 82 -5.90 -0.44 4.43
CA PRO A 82 -4.61 -0.90 3.93
C PRO A 82 -3.51 -0.06 4.56
N VAL A 83 -2.52 -0.74 5.13
CA VAL A 83 -1.32 -0.12 5.69
C VAL A 83 -0.09 -0.79 5.10
N HIS A 84 1.03 -0.08 5.11
CA HIS A 84 2.32 -0.69 4.88
C HIS A 84 2.55 -1.82 5.89
N TRP A 85 2.75 -3.02 5.38
CA TRP A 85 2.95 -4.23 6.18
C TRP A 85 4.30 -4.83 5.88
N CYS A 86 5.11 -4.98 6.93
CA CYS A 86 6.37 -5.68 6.82
C CYS A 86 6.18 -7.14 7.23
N ILE A 87 6.29 -8.05 6.26
CA ILE A 87 6.16 -9.50 6.47
C ILE A 87 7.22 -10.01 7.45
N ALA A 88 8.45 -9.49 7.37
CA ALA A 88 9.52 -9.87 8.28
C ALA A 88 9.25 -9.44 9.74
N CYS A 89 8.72 -8.22 9.92
CA CYS A 89 8.29 -7.72 11.23
C CYS A 89 7.02 -8.40 11.75
N GLY A 90 6.12 -8.80 10.85
CA GLY A 90 4.75 -9.17 11.18
C GLY A 90 3.92 -8.01 11.72
N SER A 91 4.18 -6.77 11.27
CA SER A 91 3.53 -5.57 11.80
C SER A 91 3.32 -4.50 10.73
N ALA A 92 2.30 -3.67 10.96
CA ALA A 92 2.09 -2.42 10.25
C ALA A 92 3.27 -1.45 10.48
N LEU A 93 3.51 -0.57 9.50
CA LEU A 93 4.46 0.54 9.52
C LEU A 93 3.73 1.84 9.17
N ALA A 94 4.19 2.95 9.75
CA ALA A 94 3.78 4.28 9.29
C ALA A 94 4.60 4.71 8.07
N GLU A 95 4.13 5.70 7.33
CA GLU A 95 4.82 6.27 6.16
C GLU A 95 6.27 6.69 6.47
N ALA A 96 6.48 7.32 7.63
CA ALA A 96 7.80 7.74 8.09
C ALA A 96 8.76 6.58 8.40
N GLU A 97 8.28 5.33 8.40
CA GLU A 97 9.06 4.11 8.62
C GLU A 97 9.29 3.33 7.31
N VAL A 98 8.97 3.93 6.17
CA VAL A 98 9.17 3.37 4.82
C VAL A 98 10.37 4.03 4.17
N GLU A 99 11.21 3.23 3.54
CA GLU A 99 12.31 3.70 2.69
C GLU A 99 12.11 3.18 1.27
N TYR A 100 12.49 3.95 0.27
CA TYR A 100 12.38 3.56 -1.12
C TYR A 100 13.71 3.03 -1.64
N LYS A 101 13.66 1.92 -2.37
CA LYS A 101 14.81 1.30 -3.06
C LYS A 101 14.36 0.72 -4.38
N ASP A 102 15.28 0.72 -5.34
CA ASP A 102 15.01 0.13 -6.65
C ASP A 102 14.84 -1.39 -6.52
N LYS A 103 13.83 -1.89 -7.22
CA LYS A 103 13.44 -3.30 -7.22
C LYS A 103 12.99 -3.70 -8.61
N VAL A 104 13.50 -4.83 -9.08
CA VAL A 104 12.98 -5.49 -10.27
C VAL A 104 11.67 -6.20 -9.92
N SER A 105 10.60 -5.81 -10.59
CA SER A 105 9.25 -6.39 -10.42
C SER A 105 8.70 -6.85 -11.78
N PRO A 106 7.85 -7.89 -11.81
CA PRO A 106 7.13 -8.24 -13.02
C PRO A 106 6.14 -7.13 -13.36
N ALA A 107 6.10 -6.72 -14.62
CA ALA A 107 5.14 -5.79 -15.19
C ALA A 107 4.35 -6.52 -16.26
N ILE A 108 3.06 -6.73 -16.00
CA ILE A 108 2.19 -7.57 -16.85
C ILE A 108 0.98 -6.78 -17.34
N ASP A 109 0.57 -7.12 -18.55
CA ASP A 109 -0.69 -6.68 -19.15
C ASP A 109 -1.67 -7.85 -19.18
N VAL A 110 -2.83 -7.68 -18.55
CA VAL A 110 -3.81 -8.74 -18.31
C VAL A 110 -5.16 -8.35 -18.88
N LYS A 111 -5.77 -9.24 -19.67
CA LYS A 111 -7.06 -8.97 -20.31
C LYS A 111 -8.22 -9.29 -19.37
N PHE A 112 -9.10 -8.31 -19.19
CA PHE A 112 -10.39 -8.49 -18.54
C PHE A 112 -11.49 -8.49 -19.61
N ARG A 113 -12.06 -9.67 -19.88
CA ARG A 113 -13.06 -9.83 -20.94
C ARG A 113 -14.38 -9.17 -20.54
N VAL A 114 -14.97 -8.37 -21.43
CA VAL A 114 -16.28 -7.76 -21.21
C VAL A 114 -17.38 -8.84 -21.25
N VAL A 115 -18.28 -8.83 -20.26
CA VAL A 115 -19.36 -9.83 -20.13
C VAL A 115 -20.44 -9.60 -21.18
N ASN A 116 -20.86 -8.34 -21.36
CA ASN A 116 -21.83 -7.93 -22.37
C ASN A 116 -21.22 -6.83 -23.26
N SER A 117 -20.95 -7.18 -24.52
CA SER A 117 -20.41 -6.27 -25.54
C SER A 117 -21.46 -5.71 -26.50
N ASP A 118 -22.77 -5.90 -26.24
CA ASP A 118 -23.88 -5.46 -27.10
C ASP A 118 -23.82 -3.95 -27.38
N LYS A 119 -23.41 -3.17 -26.37
CA LYS A 119 -23.20 -1.72 -26.47
C LYS A 119 -22.20 -1.35 -27.57
N PHE A 120 -21.21 -2.20 -27.83
CA PHE A 120 -20.11 -1.96 -28.76
C PHE A 120 -20.31 -2.65 -30.10
N LYS A 121 -21.22 -3.64 -30.19
CA LYS A 121 -21.47 -4.44 -31.40
C LYS A 121 -20.21 -5.14 -31.94
N VAL A 122 -19.31 -5.52 -31.03
CA VAL A 122 -18.08 -6.26 -31.33
C VAL A 122 -18.03 -7.54 -30.50
N GLU A 123 -17.34 -8.54 -31.03
CA GLU A 123 -17.06 -9.80 -30.33
C GLU A 123 -15.66 -9.73 -29.68
N ASN A 124 -15.39 -10.60 -28.70
CA ASN A 124 -14.07 -10.71 -28.06
C ASN A 124 -13.49 -9.40 -27.49
N LEU A 125 -14.35 -8.55 -26.93
CA LEU A 125 -13.93 -7.30 -26.31
C LEU A 125 -13.29 -7.52 -24.92
N SER A 126 -12.12 -6.94 -24.71
CA SER A 126 -11.43 -6.94 -23.41
C SER A 126 -10.92 -5.55 -23.02
N ILE A 127 -10.76 -5.31 -21.72
CA ILE A 127 -10.09 -4.13 -21.17
C ILE A 127 -8.78 -4.61 -20.54
N PRO A 128 -7.62 -4.36 -21.17
CA PRO A 128 -6.35 -4.74 -20.59
C PRO A 128 -5.97 -3.82 -19.44
N ILE A 129 -5.61 -4.40 -18.30
CA ILE A 129 -5.01 -3.67 -17.19
C ILE A 129 -3.51 -3.90 -17.19
N TRP A 130 -2.78 -2.94 -16.65
CA TRP A 130 -1.35 -3.08 -16.37
C TRP A 130 -1.12 -3.15 -14.86
N THR A 131 -0.22 -4.05 -14.43
CA THR A 131 0.18 -4.09 -13.01
C THR A 131 1.62 -4.55 -12.82
N THR A 132 2.26 -4.01 -11.78
CA THR A 132 3.58 -4.45 -11.28
C THR A 132 3.48 -5.43 -10.11
N THR A 133 2.27 -5.74 -9.66
CA THR A 133 2.01 -6.60 -8.50
C THR A 133 0.99 -7.70 -8.82
N PRO A 134 1.34 -8.68 -9.68
CA PRO A 134 0.44 -9.78 -10.08
C PRO A 134 -0.26 -10.48 -8.90
N TRP A 135 0.45 -10.66 -7.78
CA TRP A 135 -0.10 -11.26 -6.56
C TRP A 135 -1.35 -10.56 -5.99
N THR A 136 -1.63 -9.32 -6.38
CA THR A 136 -2.84 -8.59 -5.93
C THR A 136 -4.09 -8.94 -6.74
N LEU A 137 -3.95 -9.56 -7.92
CA LEU A 137 -5.07 -9.91 -8.80
C LEU A 137 -6.13 -10.82 -8.14
N PRO A 138 -5.80 -11.82 -7.30
CA PRO A 138 -6.83 -12.60 -6.60
C PRO A 138 -7.77 -11.77 -5.71
N ALA A 139 -7.33 -10.58 -5.29
CA ALA A 139 -8.09 -9.63 -4.49
C ALA A 139 -8.74 -8.51 -5.32
N ASN A 140 -8.72 -8.61 -6.65
CA ASN A 140 -9.31 -7.61 -7.54
C ASN A 140 -10.84 -7.58 -7.39
N GLU A 141 -11.41 -6.39 -7.22
CA GLU A 141 -12.85 -6.19 -7.08
C GLU A 141 -13.44 -5.23 -8.13
N ALA A 142 -12.61 -4.52 -8.89
CA ALA A 142 -13.03 -3.63 -9.97
C ALA A 142 -11.88 -3.33 -10.94
N VAL A 143 -12.20 -2.71 -12.07
CA VAL A 143 -11.23 -2.05 -12.95
C VAL A 143 -11.56 -0.56 -12.98
N CYS A 144 -10.60 0.28 -12.62
CA CYS A 144 -10.74 1.72 -12.56
C CYS A 144 -10.25 2.37 -13.86
N LEU A 145 -11.09 3.25 -14.40
CA LEU A 145 -10.78 4.15 -15.51
C LEU A 145 -10.86 5.60 -15.02
N HIS A 146 -10.22 6.53 -15.72
CA HIS A 146 -10.35 7.94 -15.41
C HIS A 146 -11.61 8.52 -16.08
N PRO A 147 -12.45 9.31 -15.37
CA PRO A 147 -13.73 9.78 -15.91
C PRO A 147 -13.60 10.63 -17.18
N LYS A 148 -12.57 11.48 -17.25
CA LYS A 148 -12.37 12.45 -18.35
C LYS A 148 -11.40 11.97 -19.44
N LEU A 149 -10.78 10.79 -19.27
CA LEU A 149 -9.86 10.26 -20.28
C LEU A 149 -10.64 9.75 -21.49
N LYS A 150 -10.00 9.83 -22.65
CA LYS A 150 -10.49 9.20 -23.87
C LYS A 150 -9.94 7.78 -23.99
N TYR A 151 -10.82 6.86 -24.32
CA TYR A 151 -10.55 5.44 -24.45
C TYR A 151 -10.91 4.97 -25.85
N ALA A 152 -9.91 4.49 -26.58
CA ALA A 152 -10.07 3.99 -27.93
C ALA A 152 -10.45 2.50 -27.92
N LEU A 153 -11.56 2.16 -28.57
CA LEU A 153 -11.88 0.81 -28.99
C LEU A 153 -11.05 0.48 -30.24
N VAL A 154 -10.16 -0.49 -30.09
CA VAL A 154 -9.19 -0.87 -31.11
C VAL A 154 -9.34 -2.33 -31.46
N HIS A 155 -9.43 -2.60 -32.76
CA HIS A 155 -9.36 -3.94 -33.31
C HIS A 155 -7.90 -4.25 -33.66
N CYS A 156 -7.30 -5.21 -32.97
CA CYS A 156 -5.97 -5.73 -33.28
C CYS A 156 -6.11 -6.84 -34.32
N ILE A 157 -5.59 -6.63 -35.52
CA ILE A 157 -5.83 -7.53 -36.66
C ILE A 157 -5.08 -8.85 -36.48
N THR A 158 -3.85 -8.81 -35.98
CA THR A 158 -3.02 -10.03 -35.81
C THR A 158 -3.54 -10.92 -34.69
N LEU A 159 -4.11 -10.35 -33.63
CA LEU A 159 -4.73 -11.09 -32.52
C LEU A 159 -6.20 -11.44 -32.78
N ASN A 160 -6.86 -10.76 -33.74
CA ASN A 160 -8.30 -10.84 -33.98
C ASN A 160 -9.13 -10.64 -32.70
N GLU A 161 -8.70 -9.69 -31.86
CA GLU A 161 -9.35 -9.31 -30.59
C GLU A 161 -9.60 -7.80 -30.56
N HIS A 162 -10.64 -7.39 -29.83
CA HIS A 162 -10.97 -5.99 -29.59
C HIS A 162 -10.54 -5.58 -28.18
N PHE A 163 -9.90 -4.43 -28.08
CA PHE A 163 -9.41 -3.90 -26.82
C PHE A 163 -9.83 -2.45 -26.60
N ILE A 164 -9.93 -2.06 -25.32
CA ILE A 164 -10.10 -0.66 -24.92
C ILE A 164 -8.87 -0.20 -24.16
N PHE A 165 -8.20 0.84 -24.67
CA PHE A 165 -7.03 1.48 -24.05
C PHE A 165 -7.27 2.97 -23.92
N ALA A 166 -6.54 3.65 -23.03
CA ALA A 166 -6.44 5.11 -23.11
C ALA A 166 -5.81 5.51 -24.45
N GLU A 167 -6.44 6.47 -25.14
CA GLU A 167 -6.02 6.95 -26.46
C GLU A 167 -4.56 7.40 -26.46
N ASP A 168 -4.15 8.14 -25.43
CA ASP A 168 -2.79 8.68 -25.28
C ASP A 168 -1.71 7.59 -25.06
N LEU A 169 -2.10 6.39 -24.61
CA LEU A 169 -1.20 5.27 -24.35
C LEU A 169 -1.18 4.24 -25.49
N LEU A 170 -2.03 4.42 -26.51
CA LEU A 170 -2.26 3.42 -27.55
C LEU A 170 -0.98 3.04 -28.28
N GLU A 171 -0.20 4.01 -28.75
CA GLU A 171 1.03 3.77 -29.52
C GLU A 171 2.04 2.95 -28.70
N GLN A 172 2.24 3.32 -27.42
CA GLN A 172 3.15 2.62 -26.51
C GLN A 172 2.69 1.20 -26.20
N VAL A 173 1.38 0.99 -26.06
CA VAL A 173 0.80 -0.33 -25.79
C VAL A 173 0.91 -1.22 -27.02
N MET A 174 0.59 -0.72 -28.21
CA MET A 174 0.70 -1.46 -29.47
C MET A 174 2.14 -1.86 -29.77
N GLN A 175 3.09 -0.93 -29.58
CA GLN A 175 4.51 -1.22 -29.70
C GLN A 175 4.97 -2.31 -28.70
N ARG A 176 4.47 -2.26 -27.45
CA ARG A 176 4.77 -3.26 -26.42
C ARG A 176 4.23 -4.64 -26.79
N TYR A 177 3.08 -4.71 -27.45
CA TYR A 177 2.48 -5.96 -27.91
C TYR A 177 3.08 -6.46 -29.22
N GLY A 178 3.86 -5.63 -29.92
CA GLY A 178 4.40 -5.95 -31.24
C GLY A 178 3.35 -5.88 -32.35
N GLU A 179 2.21 -5.21 -32.09
CA GLU A 179 1.09 -5.09 -33.01
C GLU A 179 1.27 -3.88 -33.91
N THR A 180 1.51 -4.12 -35.19
CA THR A 180 1.67 -3.05 -36.20
C THR A 180 0.40 -2.76 -36.97
N GLU A 181 -0.54 -3.70 -36.99
CA GLU A 181 -1.79 -3.62 -37.75
C GLU A 181 -2.99 -3.57 -36.81
N TYR A 182 -3.44 -2.35 -36.51
CA TYR A 182 -4.62 -2.13 -35.70
C TYR A 182 -5.50 -1.03 -36.28
N ARG A 183 -6.80 -1.10 -35.98
CA ARG A 183 -7.80 -0.11 -36.42
C ARG A 183 -8.54 0.44 -35.22
N ILE A 184 -8.53 1.75 -35.06
CA ILE A 184 -9.41 2.44 -34.11
C ILE A 184 -10.82 2.47 -34.71
N GLU A 185 -11.78 1.87 -34.01
CA GLU A 185 -13.17 1.81 -34.46
C GLU A 185 -13.99 2.96 -33.88
N LYS A 186 -13.78 3.27 -32.60
CA LYS A 186 -14.49 4.34 -31.89
C LYS A 186 -13.72 4.79 -30.66
N VAL A 187 -13.95 6.03 -30.23
CA VAL A 187 -13.41 6.58 -28.98
C VAL A 187 -14.57 6.89 -28.05
N TYR A 188 -14.38 6.59 -26.77
CA TYR A 188 -15.32 6.83 -25.69
C TYR A 188 -14.65 7.71 -24.63
N VAL A 189 -15.44 8.51 -23.91
CA VAL A 189 -14.99 9.12 -22.66
C VAL A 189 -15.11 8.08 -21.54
N GLY A 190 -14.19 8.06 -20.59
CA GLY A 190 -14.14 7.05 -19.53
C GLY A 190 -15.45 6.91 -18.76
N GLU A 191 -16.16 8.01 -18.53
CA GLU A 191 -17.50 8.01 -17.92
C GLU A 191 -18.52 7.14 -18.69
N GLU A 192 -18.42 7.07 -20.02
CA GLU A 192 -19.31 6.23 -20.83
C GLU A 192 -19.05 4.73 -20.62
N LEU A 193 -17.91 4.35 -20.07
CA LEU A 193 -17.50 2.96 -19.81
C LEU A 193 -17.81 2.52 -18.37
N GLN A 194 -18.32 3.42 -17.52
CA GLN A 194 -18.68 3.09 -16.14
C GLN A 194 -19.79 2.03 -16.11
N GLY A 195 -19.67 1.08 -15.17
CA GLY A 195 -20.67 0.05 -14.93
C GLY A 195 -20.60 -1.15 -15.89
N LEU A 196 -19.67 -1.15 -16.84
CA LEU A 196 -19.39 -2.35 -17.64
C LEU A 196 -18.94 -3.50 -16.73
N MET A 197 -19.51 -4.68 -16.94
CA MET A 197 -19.14 -5.87 -16.20
C MET A 197 -18.04 -6.63 -16.94
N LEU A 198 -16.97 -6.94 -16.23
CA LEU A 198 -15.82 -7.68 -16.75
C LEU A 198 -15.71 -9.03 -16.05
N LYS A 199 -15.30 -10.07 -16.79
CA LYS A 199 -14.92 -11.35 -16.20
C LYS A 199 -13.54 -11.25 -15.58
N HIS A 200 -13.41 -11.78 -14.37
CA HIS A 200 -12.11 -11.87 -13.72
C HIS A 200 -11.18 -12.81 -14.53
N PRO A 201 -9.87 -12.52 -14.67
CA PRO A 201 -8.99 -13.19 -15.62
C PRO A 201 -8.68 -14.67 -15.32
N PHE A 202 -9.03 -15.18 -14.13
CA PHE A 202 -8.85 -16.61 -13.77
C PHE A 202 -9.85 -17.10 -12.71
N LEU A 203 -10.85 -16.29 -12.34
CA LEU A 203 -11.90 -16.68 -11.40
C LEU A 203 -13.22 -16.66 -12.17
N ASP A 204 -13.58 -17.79 -12.77
CA ASP A 204 -14.72 -17.90 -13.71
C ASP A 204 -16.06 -17.48 -13.09
N ASP A 205 -16.21 -17.65 -11.78
CA ASP A 205 -17.39 -17.30 -10.99
C ASP A 205 -17.44 -15.81 -10.58
N LYS A 206 -16.39 -15.04 -10.86
CA LYS A 206 -16.28 -13.65 -10.46
C LYS A 206 -16.39 -12.70 -11.65
N THR A 207 -17.29 -11.73 -11.50
CA THR A 207 -17.36 -10.55 -12.37
C THR A 207 -17.09 -9.29 -11.57
N VAL A 208 -16.42 -8.33 -12.19
CA VAL A 208 -16.01 -7.08 -11.56
C VAL A 208 -16.48 -5.88 -12.41
N PRO A 209 -16.98 -4.80 -11.81
CA PRO A 209 -17.43 -3.63 -12.54
C PRO A 209 -16.27 -2.74 -12.96
N VAL A 210 -16.50 -1.96 -14.02
CA VAL A 210 -15.71 -0.78 -14.34
C VAL A 210 -16.17 0.40 -13.48
N ILE A 211 -15.23 1.04 -12.79
CA ILE A 211 -15.46 2.20 -11.92
C ILE A 211 -14.64 3.40 -12.38
N LEU A 212 -14.96 4.59 -11.88
CA LEU A 212 -14.24 5.83 -12.24
C LEU A 212 -13.42 6.39 -11.08
N GLY A 213 -12.16 6.74 -11.35
CA GLY A 213 -11.25 7.32 -10.38
C GLY A 213 -10.22 8.26 -11.01
N GLU A 214 -10.03 9.42 -10.38
CA GLU A 214 -9.09 10.45 -10.86
C GLU A 214 -7.62 10.13 -10.59
N HIS A 215 -7.33 9.06 -9.83
CA HIS A 215 -5.96 8.61 -9.55
C HIS A 215 -5.30 7.87 -10.73
N VAL A 216 -6.08 7.52 -11.76
CA VAL A 216 -5.58 6.87 -12.98
C VAL A 216 -4.95 7.93 -13.88
N THR A 217 -3.66 7.77 -14.21
CA THR A 217 -2.88 8.76 -14.95
C THR A 217 -2.70 8.40 -16.44
N PHE A 218 -2.10 9.31 -17.20
CA PHE A 218 -1.98 9.29 -18.67
C PHE A 218 -0.69 8.62 -19.16
N ASP A 219 0.22 8.32 -18.23
CA ASP A 219 1.65 8.26 -18.50
C ASP A 219 2.22 6.84 -18.39
N VAL A 220 1.51 5.91 -17.73
CA VAL A 220 2.00 4.54 -17.52
C VAL A 220 0.87 3.51 -17.65
N GLY A 221 1.21 2.35 -18.24
CA GLY A 221 0.33 1.18 -18.29
C GLY A 221 -0.53 1.15 -19.54
N THR A 222 -1.84 0.96 -19.36
CA THR A 222 -2.87 0.87 -20.42
C THR A 222 -3.98 1.93 -20.28
N GLY A 223 -3.93 2.73 -19.20
CA GLY A 223 -5.00 3.65 -18.80
C GLY A 223 -6.16 2.97 -18.06
N ALA A 224 -6.05 1.67 -17.78
CA ALA A 224 -6.95 0.91 -16.93
C ALA A 224 -6.17 0.28 -15.76
N VAL A 225 -6.64 0.54 -14.54
CA VAL A 225 -5.97 0.10 -13.31
C VAL A 225 -6.88 -0.88 -12.60
N HIS A 226 -6.37 -2.09 -12.33
CA HIS A 226 -7.11 -3.05 -11.53
C HIS A 226 -7.18 -2.56 -10.06
N THR A 227 -8.32 -2.72 -9.41
CA THR A 227 -8.56 -2.20 -8.05
C THR A 227 -8.70 -3.35 -7.05
N ALA A 228 -7.82 -3.37 -6.06
CA ALA A 228 -7.83 -4.31 -4.94
C ALA A 228 -7.86 -3.54 -3.61
N PRO A 229 -9.06 -3.23 -3.05
CA PRO A 229 -9.21 -2.35 -1.88
C PRO A 229 -8.41 -2.77 -0.64
N ALA A 230 -8.05 -4.05 -0.51
CA ALA A 230 -7.24 -4.54 0.61
C ALA A 230 -5.74 -4.25 0.47
N HIS A 231 -5.27 -3.86 -0.72
CA HIS A 231 -3.85 -3.79 -1.09
C HIS A 231 -3.43 -2.46 -1.73
N GLY A 232 -4.27 -1.43 -1.68
CA GLY A 232 -3.92 -0.09 -2.17
C GLY A 232 -4.69 1.00 -1.42
N GLN A 233 -4.03 2.12 -1.09
CA GLN A 233 -4.68 3.20 -0.36
C GLN A 233 -5.71 3.95 -1.21
N GLU A 234 -5.38 4.23 -2.48
CA GLU A 234 -6.32 4.82 -3.43
C GLU A 234 -7.45 3.84 -3.77
N ASP A 235 -7.12 2.56 -3.99
CA ASP A 235 -8.09 1.46 -4.18
C ASP A 235 -9.08 1.34 -3.02
N TYR A 236 -8.62 1.55 -1.79
CA TYR A 236 -9.48 1.55 -0.62
C TYR A 236 -10.43 2.75 -0.60
N LYS A 237 -9.94 3.96 -0.89
CA LYS A 237 -10.78 5.17 -0.91
C LYS A 237 -11.89 5.04 -1.95
N ILE A 238 -11.53 4.63 -3.17
CA ILE A 238 -12.51 4.43 -4.24
C ILE A 238 -13.42 3.23 -3.95
N GLY A 239 -12.87 2.15 -3.38
CA GLY A 239 -13.63 0.99 -2.95
C GLY A 239 -14.69 1.34 -1.92
N LEU A 240 -14.40 2.24 -0.97
CA LEU A 240 -15.40 2.76 -0.03
C LEU A 240 -16.50 3.56 -0.74
N HIS A 241 -16.14 4.40 -1.71
CA HIS A 241 -17.11 5.21 -2.47
C HIS A 241 -18.10 4.32 -3.24
N TYR A 242 -17.60 3.31 -3.94
CA TYR A 242 -18.40 2.36 -4.72
C TYR A 242 -18.91 1.15 -3.90
N LYS A 243 -18.64 1.11 -2.59
CA LYS A 243 -19.03 0.01 -1.67
C LYS A 243 -18.53 -1.37 -2.12
N LEU A 244 -17.31 -1.43 -2.66
CA LEU A 244 -16.67 -2.68 -3.06
C LEU A 244 -16.32 -3.54 -1.83
N PRO A 245 -16.34 -4.87 -1.96
CA PRO A 245 -15.84 -5.77 -0.93
C PRO A 245 -14.37 -5.49 -0.61
N ILE A 246 -13.98 -5.65 0.66
CA ILE A 246 -12.57 -5.54 1.07
C ILE A 246 -12.05 -6.94 1.36
N ASN A 247 -11.79 -7.70 0.30
CA ASN A 247 -11.29 -9.05 0.41
C ASN A 247 -9.77 -9.03 0.61
N ASN A 248 -9.30 -9.61 1.71
CA ASN A 248 -7.87 -9.73 2.00
C ASN A 248 -7.46 -11.20 2.03
N PRO A 249 -7.00 -11.77 0.90
CA PRO A 249 -6.61 -13.17 0.81
C PRO A 249 -5.23 -13.44 1.44
N VAL A 250 -4.55 -12.45 2.03
CA VAL A 250 -3.18 -12.57 2.56
C VAL A 250 -3.15 -12.50 4.09
N GLY A 251 -2.57 -13.52 4.71
CA GLY A 251 -2.32 -13.60 6.15
C GLY A 251 -1.24 -12.64 6.66
N SER A 252 -1.10 -12.53 7.98
CA SER A 252 -0.08 -11.69 8.62
C SER A 252 1.36 -12.12 8.32
N ASN A 253 1.55 -13.40 7.98
CA ASN A 253 2.82 -14.01 7.57
C ASN A 253 3.18 -13.78 6.09
N GLY A 254 2.38 -12.99 5.35
CA GLY A 254 2.61 -12.74 3.92
C GLY A 254 2.35 -13.94 3.03
N LYS A 255 1.59 -14.94 3.53
CA LYS A 255 1.13 -16.08 2.74
C LYS A 255 -0.35 -15.98 2.43
N PHE A 256 -0.76 -16.50 1.28
CA PHE A 256 -2.17 -16.61 0.94
C PHE A 256 -2.90 -17.56 1.89
N LEU A 257 -4.12 -17.19 2.26
CA LEU A 257 -5.03 -18.00 3.06
C LEU A 257 -5.41 -19.27 2.27
N SER A 258 -5.76 -20.34 3.00
CA SER A 258 -6.16 -21.63 2.41
C SER A 258 -7.38 -21.53 1.49
N SER A 259 -8.22 -20.52 1.69
CA SER A 259 -9.38 -20.21 0.84
C SER A 259 -9.02 -19.60 -0.51
N THR A 260 -7.77 -19.21 -0.74
CA THR A 260 -7.36 -18.55 -1.98
C THR A 260 -7.15 -19.59 -3.08
N LYS A 261 -8.08 -19.65 -4.04
CA LYS A 261 -7.99 -20.56 -5.20
C LYS A 261 -6.64 -20.37 -5.91
N PHE A 262 -6.04 -21.48 -6.32
CA PHE A 262 -4.73 -21.58 -6.99
C PHE A 262 -3.48 -21.19 -6.16
N PHE A 263 -3.57 -20.26 -5.21
CA PHE A 263 -2.38 -19.67 -4.57
C PHE A 263 -2.22 -19.99 -3.08
N ALA A 264 -3.11 -20.80 -2.50
CA ALA A 264 -3.13 -21.14 -1.08
C ALA A 264 -1.74 -21.54 -0.52
N GLY A 265 -1.32 -20.87 0.56
CA GLY A 265 -0.07 -21.19 1.28
C GLY A 265 1.22 -20.61 0.69
N LEU A 266 1.18 -20.04 -0.51
CA LEU A 266 2.34 -19.41 -1.15
C LEU A 266 2.63 -18.05 -0.54
N ASN A 267 3.91 -17.65 -0.57
CA ASN A 267 4.29 -16.27 -0.27
C ASN A 267 3.83 -15.34 -1.40
N VAL A 268 3.43 -14.12 -1.07
CA VAL A 268 3.02 -13.10 -2.06
C VAL A 268 4.05 -12.82 -3.15
N PHE A 269 5.36 -12.92 -2.86
CA PHE A 269 6.38 -12.68 -3.87
C PHE A 269 6.56 -13.89 -4.81
N ASP A 270 6.57 -15.10 -4.26
CA ASP A 270 6.65 -16.35 -5.04
C ASP A 270 5.39 -16.57 -5.88
N ALA A 271 4.23 -16.11 -5.39
CA ALA A 271 2.97 -16.21 -6.10
C ALA A 271 2.93 -15.40 -7.42
N ASN A 272 3.82 -14.42 -7.64
CA ASN A 272 3.81 -13.66 -8.88
C ASN A 272 4.06 -14.54 -10.10
N GLU A 273 5.02 -15.48 -10.01
CA GLU A 273 5.30 -16.40 -11.12
C GLU A 273 4.11 -17.33 -11.36
N GLN A 274 3.49 -17.84 -10.28
CA GLN A 274 2.33 -18.71 -10.41
C GLN A 274 1.11 -17.99 -10.97
N VAL A 275 0.89 -16.71 -10.60
CA VAL A 275 -0.19 -15.90 -11.18
C VAL A 275 0.04 -15.75 -12.69
N ILE A 276 1.27 -15.49 -13.12
CA ILE A 276 1.61 -15.39 -14.55
C ILE A 276 1.34 -16.72 -15.26
N THR A 277 1.69 -17.86 -14.66
CA THR A 277 1.41 -19.18 -15.23
C THR A 277 -0.09 -19.43 -15.37
N VAL A 278 -0.88 -19.17 -14.31
CA VAL A 278 -2.35 -19.30 -14.37
C VAL A 278 -2.93 -18.39 -15.44
N LEU A 279 -2.48 -17.14 -15.54
CA LEU A 279 -2.95 -16.21 -16.57
C LEU A 279 -2.65 -16.71 -17.99
N LYS A 280 -1.51 -17.38 -18.21
CA LYS A 280 -1.17 -18.02 -19.50
C LYS A 280 -2.08 -19.21 -19.79
N GLU A 281 -2.35 -20.06 -18.80
CA GLU A 281 -3.24 -21.22 -18.96
C GLU A 281 -4.67 -20.81 -19.34
N PHE A 282 -5.17 -19.72 -18.75
CA PHE A 282 -6.47 -19.14 -19.10
C PHE A 282 -6.43 -18.25 -20.36
N GLY A 283 -5.26 -18.09 -21.00
CA GLY A 283 -5.08 -17.28 -22.20
C GLY A 283 -5.29 -15.77 -21.98
N ASN A 284 -5.27 -15.30 -20.74
CA ASN A 284 -5.59 -13.92 -20.37
C ASN A 284 -4.37 -13.01 -20.13
N LEU A 285 -3.15 -13.55 -20.25
CA LEU A 285 -1.92 -12.77 -20.26
C LEU A 285 -1.61 -12.25 -21.67
N ILE A 286 -1.51 -10.94 -21.85
CA ILE A 286 -1.14 -10.34 -23.14
C ILE A 286 0.37 -10.16 -23.23
N HIS A 287 0.96 -9.54 -22.20
CA HIS A 287 2.38 -9.24 -22.18
C HIS A 287 2.94 -9.39 -20.77
N ALA A 288 4.20 -9.80 -20.66
CA ALA A 288 4.92 -9.87 -19.41
C ALA A 288 6.39 -9.46 -19.63
N LYS A 289 6.83 -8.45 -18.88
CA LYS A 289 8.23 -8.00 -18.83
C LYS A 289 8.66 -7.76 -17.40
N THR A 290 9.95 -7.56 -17.19
CA THR A 290 10.47 -7.04 -15.91
C THR A 290 10.62 -5.53 -15.99
N LEU A 291 10.39 -4.86 -14.86
CA LEU A 291 10.54 -3.41 -14.71
C LEU A 291 11.34 -3.14 -13.43
N GLU A 292 12.39 -2.34 -13.56
CA GLU A 292 13.11 -1.77 -12.42
C GLU A 292 12.47 -0.44 -12.05
N HIS A 293 12.05 -0.30 -10.80
CA HIS A 293 11.39 0.91 -10.29
C HIS A 293 11.57 1.05 -8.78
N SER A 294 11.32 2.25 -8.28
CA SER A 294 11.43 2.54 -6.86
C SER A 294 10.27 1.91 -6.07
N TYR A 295 10.58 1.07 -5.08
CA TYR A 295 9.59 0.29 -4.33
C TYR A 295 9.76 0.48 -2.81
N PRO A 296 8.66 0.49 -2.03
CA PRO A 296 8.72 0.66 -0.58
C PRO A 296 9.31 -0.55 0.16
N HIS A 297 10.26 -0.28 1.04
CA HIS A 297 10.98 -1.24 1.87
C HIS A 297 10.89 -0.87 3.35
N CYS A 298 10.96 -1.89 4.21
CA CYS A 298 11.01 -1.68 5.66
C CYS A 298 12.32 -0.98 6.04
N TRP A 299 12.26 0.14 6.73
CA TRP A 299 13.47 0.86 7.17
C TRP A 299 14.41 0.02 8.07
N ARG A 300 13.86 -0.96 8.82
CA ARG A 300 14.66 -1.82 9.72
C ARG A 300 15.23 -3.05 9.02
N HIS A 301 14.39 -3.79 8.31
CA HIS A 301 14.76 -5.08 7.70
C HIS A 301 15.25 -4.96 6.26
N LYS A 302 15.03 -3.79 5.63
CA LYS A 302 15.29 -3.53 4.22
C LYS A 302 14.61 -4.53 3.28
N THR A 303 13.53 -5.17 3.73
CA THR A 303 12.70 -6.10 2.94
C THR A 303 11.56 -5.35 2.26
N PRO A 304 11.11 -5.77 1.06
CA PRO A 304 9.99 -5.15 0.37
C PRO A 304 8.72 -5.21 1.22
N LEU A 305 7.94 -4.13 1.20
CA LEU A 305 6.66 -4.03 1.90
C LEU A 305 5.51 -4.48 0.98
N ILE A 306 4.40 -4.85 1.61
CA ILE A 306 3.12 -4.97 0.92
C ILE A 306 2.12 -4.03 1.57
N PHE A 307 1.10 -3.63 0.83
CA PHE A 307 -0.09 -3.06 1.44
C PHE A 307 -1.02 -4.19 1.84
N ARG A 308 -1.54 -4.13 3.05
CA ARG A 308 -2.47 -5.12 3.57
C ARG A 308 -3.48 -4.45 4.47
N ALA A 309 -4.77 -4.71 4.22
CA ALA A 309 -5.83 -4.24 5.08
C ALA A 309 -5.82 -5.01 6.41
N THR A 310 -5.78 -4.25 7.50
CA THR A 310 -5.77 -4.80 8.85
C THR A 310 -6.44 -3.83 9.80
N GLN A 311 -7.02 -4.36 10.87
CA GLN A 311 -7.63 -3.54 11.90
C GLN A 311 -6.52 -2.87 12.70
N GLN A 312 -6.48 -1.53 12.67
CA GLN A 312 -5.47 -0.73 13.36
C GLN A 312 -6.11 0.48 14.03
N TRP A 313 -5.35 1.06 14.96
CA TRP A 313 -5.65 2.34 15.57
C TRP A 313 -4.92 3.45 14.84
N PHE A 314 -5.65 4.49 14.50
CA PHE A 314 -5.12 5.65 13.80
C PHE A 314 -5.43 6.93 14.57
N VAL A 315 -4.49 7.86 14.55
CA VAL A 315 -4.76 9.26 14.88
C VAL A 315 -5.12 9.95 13.57
N SER A 316 -6.36 10.43 13.45
CA SER A 316 -6.84 10.99 12.20
C SER A 316 -6.39 12.43 12.00
N MET A 317 -5.84 12.71 10.83
CA MET A 317 -5.37 14.06 10.48
C MET A 317 -6.52 14.98 10.04
N ASP A 318 -7.57 14.40 9.45
CA ASP A 318 -8.68 15.12 8.82
C ASP A 318 -10.00 15.03 9.59
N PHE A 319 -10.10 14.14 10.57
CA PHE A 319 -11.28 14.10 11.44
C PHE A 319 -11.31 15.34 12.34
N ALA A 320 -12.44 16.04 12.33
CA ALA A 320 -12.74 17.14 13.24
C ALA A 320 -13.70 16.65 14.34
N PRO A 321 -13.22 16.42 15.57
CA PRO A 321 -14.08 16.21 16.72
C PRO A 321 -14.97 17.45 16.92
N LYS A 322 -16.18 17.25 17.44
CA LYS A 322 -17.18 18.33 17.61
C LYS A 322 -16.55 19.60 18.20
N HIS A 323 -16.66 20.71 17.46
CA HIS A 323 -16.16 22.04 17.82
C HIS A 323 -14.63 22.20 17.93
N LYS A 324 -13.84 21.27 17.40
CA LYS A 324 -12.39 21.39 17.31
C LYS A 324 -11.91 21.38 15.86
N PRO A 325 -10.82 22.12 15.53
CA PRO A 325 -10.16 21.99 14.24
C PRO A 325 -9.56 20.59 14.05
N THR A 326 -9.29 20.22 12.80
CA THR A 326 -8.56 19.00 12.47
C THR A 326 -7.11 19.09 12.94
N LEU A 327 -6.46 17.96 13.19
CA LEU A 327 -5.02 17.96 13.53
C LEU A 327 -4.17 18.53 12.40
N ARG A 328 -4.60 18.36 11.14
CA ARG A 328 -3.93 18.98 9.99
C ARG A 328 -3.96 20.50 10.10
N GLN A 329 -5.13 21.10 10.33
CA GLN A 329 -5.26 22.55 10.48
C GLN A 329 -4.44 23.06 11.67
N MET A 330 -4.54 22.39 12.83
CA MET A 330 -3.76 22.76 14.01
C MET A 330 -2.25 22.69 13.75
N GLY A 331 -1.79 21.67 13.02
CA GLY A 331 -0.39 21.51 12.63
C GLY A 331 0.08 22.63 11.70
N GLN A 332 -0.72 22.97 10.69
CA GLN A 332 -0.45 24.09 9.77
C GLN A 332 -0.33 25.42 10.53
N ASP A 333 -1.29 25.72 11.40
CA ASP A 333 -1.29 26.95 12.20
C ASP A 333 -0.10 27.02 13.17
N ALA A 334 0.34 25.87 13.70
CA ALA A 334 1.50 25.78 14.57
C ALA A 334 2.81 26.03 13.80
N ILE A 335 2.95 25.49 12.58
CA ILE A 335 4.14 25.67 11.74
C ILE A 335 4.42 27.15 11.45
N GLU A 336 3.37 27.95 11.24
CA GLU A 336 3.47 29.38 10.99
C GLU A 336 4.02 30.17 12.20
N LYS A 337 3.87 29.64 13.42
CA LYS A 337 4.31 30.29 14.67
C LYS A 337 5.73 29.91 15.09
N VAL A 338 6.34 28.93 14.43
CA VAL A 338 7.71 28.47 14.73
C VAL A 338 8.72 29.28 13.92
N ASN A 339 9.85 29.64 14.55
CA ASN A 339 10.98 30.23 13.84
C ASN A 339 11.85 29.11 13.22
N TRP A 340 11.95 29.07 11.90
CA TRP A 340 12.63 28.00 11.16
C TRP A 340 14.02 28.42 10.71
N ILE A 341 15.03 27.60 11.04
CA ILE A 341 16.41 27.79 10.59
C ILE A 341 16.91 26.46 9.99
N PRO A 342 17.16 26.39 8.67
CA PRO A 342 16.92 27.42 7.66
C PRO A 342 15.42 27.54 7.29
N ILE A 343 15.01 28.69 6.72
CA ILE A 343 13.61 28.99 6.43
C ILE A 343 12.95 27.97 5.48
N GLN A 344 13.73 27.37 4.58
CA GLN A 344 13.27 26.33 3.65
C GLN A 344 12.66 25.12 4.36
N GLY A 345 13.11 24.82 5.60
CA GLY A 345 12.56 23.73 6.40
C GLY A 345 11.06 23.89 6.68
N LYS A 346 10.57 25.14 6.74
CA LYS A 346 9.14 25.45 6.88
C LYS A 346 8.32 24.86 5.73
N ASN A 347 8.73 25.10 4.49
CA ASN A 347 8.00 24.64 3.31
C ASN A 347 7.96 23.11 3.22
N SER A 348 9.07 22.45 3.57
CA SER A 348 9.15 20.99 3.58
C SER A 348 8.18 20.37 4.61
N ILE A 349 8.17 20.87 5.85
CA ILE A 349 7.24 20.38 6.87
C ILE A 349 5.79 20.77 6.55
N LYS A 350 5.56 21.95 5.98
CA LYS A 350 4.24 22.40 5.55
C LYS A 350 3.63 21.45 4.53
N SER A 351 4.36 21.17 3.44
CA SER A 351 3.95 20.23 2.40
C SER A 351 3.74 18.81 2.96
N MET A 352 4.64 18.35 3.84
CA MET A 352 4.49 17.06 4.52
C MET A 352 3.17 17.00 5.31
N ILE A 353 2.84 18.03 6.09
CA ILE A 353 1.59 18.07 6.86
C ILE A 353 0.36 18.25 5.98
N GLU A 354 0.43 18.94 4.84
CA GLU A 354 -0.71 19.04 3.89
C GLU A 354 -1.12 17.68 3.35
N GLN A 355 -0.15 16.83 3.01
CA GLN A 355 -0.39 15.54 2.36
C GLN A 355 -0.39 14.34 3.32
N ARG A 356 -0.12 14.57 4.62
CA ARG A 356 0.05 13.50 5.61
C ARG A 356 -1.20 12.62 5.73
N PRO A 357 -1.12 11.29 5.57
CA PRO A 357 -2.24 10.40 5.87
C PRO A 357 -2.48 10.28 7.38
N ASP A 358 -3.60 9.65 7.75
CA ASP A 358 -3.85 9.27 9.14
C ASP A 358 -2.67 8.46 9.73
N TRP A 359 -2.27 8.79 10.96
CA TRP A 359 -1.11 8.15 11.57
C TRP A 359 -1.49 6.83 12.22
N CYS A 360 -1.06 5.71 11.62
CA CYS A 360 -1.16 4.39 12.23
C CYS A 360 -0.24 4.31 13.47
N ILE A 361 -0.84 4.25 14.66
CA ILE A 361 -0.13 4.25 15.95
C ILE A 361 0.02 2.84 16.56
N SER A 362 -0.79 1.88 16.15
CA SER A 362 -0.70 0.51 16.66
C SER A 362 0.36 -0.32 15.93
N ARG A 363 1.06 -1.19 16.68
CA ARG A 363 2.05 -2.14 16.15
C ARG A 363 1.80 -3.53 16.74
N GLN A 364 1.98 -4.58 15.95
CA GLN A 364 1.84 -5.98 16.41
C GLN A 364 3.20 -6.49 16.88
N ARG A 365 3.71 -5.91 17.98
CA ARG A 365 5.06 -6.14 18.50
C ARG A 365 5.03 -6.29 20.01
N PHE A 366 6.10 -6.87 20.57
CA PHE A 366 6.15 -7.21 22.00
C PHE A 366 6.94 -6.19 22.82
N TRP A 367 7.97 -5.57 22.24
CA TRP A 367 8.76 -4.54 22.90
C TRP A 367 8.27 -3.14 22.54
N GLY A 368 7.52 -2.52 23.44
CA GLY A 368 6.96 -1.19 23.30
C GLY A 368 5.95 -0.90 24.40
N ILE A 369 5.29 0.26 24.33
CA ILE A 369 4.27 0.66 25.30
C ILE A 369 2.93 0.09 24.86
N PRO A 370 2.22 -0.64 25.74
CA PRO A 370 0.95 -1.25 25.38
C PRO A 370 -0.13 -0.19 25.16
N MET A 371 -1.01 -0.44 24.20
CA MET A 371 -2.28 0.26 24.06
C MET A 371 -3.36 -0.48 24.86
N THR A 372 -3.28 -0.43 26.20
CA THR A 372 -4.26 -1.04 27.13
C THR A 372 -5.45 -0.16 27.41
#